data_AF-J3DKD1-F1
#
_entry.id   AF-J3DKD1-F1
#
_cell.length_a   1.000
_cell.length_b   1.000
_cell.length_c   1.000
_cell.angle_alpha   90.00
_cell.angle_beta   90.00
_cell.angle_gamma   90.00
#
_symmetry.space_group_name_H-M   'P 1'
#
loop_
_entity.id
_entity.type
_entity.pdbx_description
1 polymer ?
#
loop_
_entity_poly.entity_id
_entity_poly.type
_entity_poly.pdbx_seq_one_letter_code
_entity_poly.pdbx_strand_id
1 'polypeptide(L)'
;MGKRLGSQVFRTQALLERNDISIHPFSGPVKVIAAGQDRLESDEEVAELARNFGSDIEVIDESGHLIPLEKLHQLAQAIFGWLQVVEL
;
A
#
# COMPACT_ATOMS: atom_id res chain seq x y z
N MET A 1 2.06 9.77 -14.13
CA MET A 1 0.65 9.47 -14.50
C MET A 1 -0.22 10.70 -14.84
N GLY A 2 0.34 11.89 -15.16
CA GLY A 2 -0.50 13.10 -15.37
C GLY A 2 -0.94 13.40 -16.81
N LYS A 3 -0.37 12.74 -17.83
CA LYS A 3 -0.41 13.18 -19.23
C LYS A 3 -1.83 13.25 -19.84
N ARG A 4 -2.80 12.51 -19.32
CA ARG A 4 -4.18 12.44 -19.85
C ARG A 4 -5.25 12.99 -18.89
N LEU A 5 -4.85 13.55 -17.74
CA LEU A 5 -5.80 14.04 -16.73
C LEU A 5 -6.47 15.38 -17.11
N GLY A 6 -5.85 16.15 -18.01
CA GLY A 6 -6.26 17.52 -18.31
C GLY A 6 -5.67 18.53 -17.32
N SER A 7 -5.50 19.79 -17.75
CA SER A 7 -4.80 20.83 -16.97
C SER A 7 -5.46 21.14 -15.64
N GLN A 8 -6.80 21.09 -15.58
CA GLN A 8 -7.57 21.33 -14.37
C GLN A 8 -7.31 20.24 -13.30
N VAL A 9 -7.48 18.96 -13.66
CA VAL A 9 -7.30 17.84 -12.72
C VAL A 9 -5.86 17.77 -12.22
N PHE A 10 -4.88 18.01 -13.10
CA PHE A 10 -3.47 18.08 -12.70
C PHE A 10 -3.23 19.17 -11.65
N ARG A 11 -3.74 20.40 -11.87
CA ARG A 11 -3.62 21.50 -10.89
C ARG A 11 -4.32 21.17 -9.58
N THR A 12 -5.52 20.60 -9.62
CA THR A 12 -6.25 20.20 -8.40
C THR A 12 -5.47 19.20 -7.57
N GLN A 13 -4.87 18.17 -8.19
CA GLN A 13 -4.06 17.20 -7.44
C GLN A 13 -2.74 17.79 -6.93
N ALA A 14 -2.10 18.67 -7.71
CA ALA A 14 -0.83 19.29 -7.34
C ALA A 14 -0.98 20.35 -6.24
N LEU A 15 -2.15 20.99 -6.13
CA LEU A 15 -2.46 22.05 -5.16
C LEU A 15 -3.22 21.53 -3.93
N LEU A 16 -3.24 20.21 -3.69
CA LEU A 16 -3.82 19.64 -2.47
C LEU A 16 -3.06 20.17 -1.25
N GLU A 17 -3.68 21.09 -0.52
CA GLU A 17 -3.18 21.55 0.78
C GLU A 17 -3.39 20.43 1.81
N ARG A 18 -2.30 19.88 2.32
CA ARG A 18 -2.30 18.83 3.35
C ARG A 18 -2.02 19.45 4.72
N ASN A 19 -2.93 20.31 5.17
CA ASN A 19 -2.92 20.83 6.53
C ASN A 19 -3.49 19.78 7.51
N ASP A 20 -3.27 19.96 8.81
CA ASP A 20 -3.84 19.11 9.88
C ASP A 20 -3.51 17.61 9.78
N ILE A 21 -2.31 17.27 9.30
CA ILE A 21 -1.82 15.89 9.32
C ILE A 21 -1.71 15.45 10.78
N SER A 22 -2.54 14.49 11.17
CA SER A 22 -2.52 13.91 12.51
C SER A 22 -1.15 13.32 12.82
N ILE A 23 -0.59 13.71 13.97
CA ILE A 23 0.57 13.05 14.57
C ILE A 23 0.18 11.85 15.44
N HIS A 24 -1.13 11.62 15.63
CA HIS A 24 -1.59 10.48 16.40
C HIS A 24 -1.33 9.17 15.63
N PRO A 25 -0.76 8.16 16.30
CA PRO A 25 -0.60 6.84 15.70
C PRO A 25 -1.95 6.25 15.27
N PHE A 26 -1.98 5.60 14.11
CA PHE A 26 -3.11 4.77 13.70
C PHE A 26 -3.18 3.52 14.60
N SER A 27 -4.39 3.17 15.06
CA SER A 27 -4.61 2.09 16.03
C SER A 27 -5.47 0.95 15.48
N GLY A 28 -5.93 1.04 14.23
CA GLY A 28 -6.67 -0.04 13.59
C GLY A 28 -5.75 -1.18 13.14
N PRO A 29 -6.34 -2.33 12.76
CA PRO A 29 -5.57 -3.44 12.22
C PRO A 29 -4.95 -3.08 10.87
N VAL A 30 -3.73 -3.53 10.63
CA VAL A 30 -2.97 -3.32 9.40
C VAL A 30 -2.42 -4.65 8.90
N LYS A 31 -2.41 -4.83 7.58
CA LYS A 31 -1.72 -5.92 6.88
C LYS A 31 -0.71 -5.32 5.91
N VAL A 32 0.54 -5.74 6.00
CA VAL A 32 1.59 -5.38 5.05
C VAL A 32 1.67 -6.45 3.97
N ILE A 33 1.42 -6.05 2.72
CA ILE A 33 1.54 -6.92 1.53
C ILE A 33 2.63 -6.33 0.65
N ALA A 34 3.67 -7.11 0.34
CA ALA A 34 4.86 -6.66 -0.39
C ALA A 34 5.07 -7.47 -1.67
N ALA A 35 5.75 -6.86 -2.65
CA ALA A 35 6.07 -7.52 -3.92
C ALA A 35 7.42 -8.24 -3.84
N GLY A 36 7.50 -9.47 -4.34
CA GLY A 36 8.74 -10.26 -4.30
C GLY A 36 9.88 -9.72 -5.18
N GLN A 37 9.60 -8.86 -6.15
CA GLN A 37 10.57 -8.25 -7.05
C GLN A 37 10.34 -6.74 -7.21
N ASP A 38 9.93 -6.05 -6.12
CA ASP A 38 9.89 -4.60 -6.11
C ASP A 38 11.29 -4.01 -6.37
N ARG A 39 11.35 -2.92 -7.13
CA ARG A 39 12.58 -2.19 -7.45
C ARG A 39 12.52 -0.72 -7.04
N LEU A 40 11.40 -0.30 -6.47
CA LEU A 40 11.12 1.06 -6.02
C LEU A 40 11.05 1.12 -4.49
N GLU A 41 10.53 0.09 -3.86
CA GLU A 41 10.48 -0.08 -2.41
C GLU A 41 11.46 -1.18 -1.98
N SER A 42 12.17 -0.96 -0.88
CA SER A 42 13.15 -1.90 -0.35
C SER A 42 12.55 -2.84 0.71
N ASP A 43 13.16 -4.02 0.87
CA ASP A 43 12.78 -4.97 1.93
C ASP A 43 12.91 -4.35 3.34
N GLU A 44 13.83 -3.40 3.54
CA GLU A 44 14.03 -2.72 4.80
C GLU A 44 12.85 -1.81 5.15
N GLU A 45 12.33 -1.05 4.18
CA GLU A 45 11.16 -0.19 4.33
C GLU A 45 9.90 -1.02 4.64
N VAL A 46 9.70 -2.14 3.94
CA VAL A 46 8.59 -3.08 4.20
C VAL A 46 8.69 -3.64 5.63
N ALA A 47 9.90 -4.05 6.05
CA ALA A 47 10.13 -4.55 7.39
C ALA A 47 9.92 -3.48 8.46
N GLU A 48 10.24 -2.22 8.18
CA GLU A 48 9.96 -1.09 9.06
C GLU A 48 8.45 -0.88 9.23
N LEU A 49 7.69 -0.86 8.13
CA LEU A 49 6.23 -0.74 8.16
C LEU A 49 5.60 -1.84 9.02
N ALA A 50 5.99 -3.09 8.78
CA ALA A 50 5.48 -4.24 9.52
C ALA A 50 5.74 -4.12 11.03
N ARG A 51 6.96 -3.70 11.42
CA ARG A 51 7.31 -3.44 12.83
C ARG A 51 6.49 -2.31 13.44
N ASN A 52 6.33 -1.20 12.71
CA ASN A 52 5.63 -0.01 13.21
C ASN A 52 4.13 -0.27 13.46
N PHE A 53 3.52 -1.17 12.70
CA PHE A 53 2.12 -1.54 12.85
C PHE A 53 1.88 -2.89 13.56
N GLY A 54 2.93 -3.59 13.99
CA GLY A 54 2.80 -4.92 14.60
C GLY A 54 2.17 -5.96 13.65
N SER A 55 2.36 -5.79 12.34
CA SER A 55 1.81 -6.65 11.29
C SER A 55 2.85 -7.70 10.87
N ASP A 56 2.39 -8.85 10.39
CA ASP A 56 3.21 -9.74 9.57
C ASP A 56 3.30 -9.21 8.13
N ILE A 57 4.28 -9.72 7.37
CA ILE A 57 4.48 -9.38 5.95
C ILE A 57 4.00 -10.56 5.10
N GLU A 58 3.09 -10.30 4.18
CA GLU A 58 2.71 -11.25 3.13
C GLU A 58 3.36 -10.85 1.81
N VAL A 59 4.29 -11.68 1.33
CA VAL A 59 4.99 -11.42 0.07
C VAL A 59 4.25 -12.12 -1.06
N ILE A 60 3.87 -11.35 -2.08
CA ILE A 60 3.37 -11.88 -3.34
C ILE A 60 4.56 -12.06 -4.27
N ASP A 61 5.00 -13.29 -4.43
CA ASP A 61 6.12 -13.61 -5.30
C ASP A 61 5.74 -13.41 -6.78
N GLU A 62 6.78 -13.30 -7.63
CA GLU A 62 6.71 -13.00 -9.05
C GLU A 62 5.93 -11.69 -9.36
N SER A 63 5.94 -10.72 -8.46
CA SER A 63 5.34 -9.39 -8.65
C SER A 63 6.37 -8.28 -8.45
N GLY A 64 6.22 -7.21 -9.24
CA GLY A 64 6.93 -5.97 -9.04
C GLY A 64 6.07 -4.97 -8.28
N HIS A 65 6.45 -3.70 -8.39
CA HIS A 65 5.79 -2.61 -7.65
C HIS A 65 4.28 -2.48 -7.90
N LEU A 66 3.79 -2.96 -9.04
CA LEU A 66 2.40 -2.79 -9.45
C LEU A 66 1.61 -4.08 -9.24
N ILE A 67 1.72 -4.68 -8.04
CA ILE A 67 0.99 -5.89 -7.63
C ILE A 67 -0.50 -5.87 -8.07
N PRO A 68 -1.27 -4.78 -7.92
CA PRO A 68 -2.67 -4.75 -8.34
C PRO A 68 -2.89 -5.02 -9.85
N LEU A 69 -1.89 -4.72 -10.68
CA LEU A 69 -1.92 -4.99 -12.12
C LEU A 69 -1.24 -6.31 -12.50
N GLU A 70 -0.22 -6.73 -11.74
CA GLU A 70 0.63 -7.87 -12.06
C GLU A 70 0.11 -9.19 -11.50
N LYS A 71 -0.43 -9.17 -10.27
CA LYS A 71 -0.89 -10.36 -9.52
C LYS A 71 -2.26 -10.10 -8.88
N LEU A 72 -3.21 -9.61 -9.66
CA LEU A 72 -4.56 -9.23 -9.21
C LEU A 72 -5.25 -10.31 -8.36
N HIS A 73 -5.21 -11.57 -8.80
CA HIS A 73 -5.91 -12.66 -8.11
C HIS A 73 -5.26 -13.00 -6.78
N GLN A 74 -3.92 -13.05 -6.73
CA GLN A 74 -3.17 -13.31 -5.49
C GLN A 74 -3.40 -12.18 -4.49
N LEU A 75 -3.34 -10.92 -4.94
CA LEU A 75 -3.61 -9.78 -4.07
C LEU A 75 -5.04 -9.81 -3.52
N ALA A 76 -6.03 -10.12 -4.34
CA ALA A 76 -7.42 -10.25 -3.90
C ALA A 76 -7.59 -11.39 -2.88
N GLN A 77 -6.92 -12.52 -3.08
CA GLN A 77 -6.93 -13.64 -2.14
C GLN A 77 -6.29 -13.30 -0.79
N ALA A 78 -5.13 -12.64 -0.80
CA ALA A 78 -4.44 -12.17 0.40
C ALA A 78 -5.34 -11.24 1.23
N ILE A 79 -5.93 -10.23 0.57
CA ILE A 79 -6.85 -9.28 1.21
C ILE A 79 -8.07 -10.01 1.77
N PHE A 80 -8.71 -10.89 0.99
CA PHE A 80 -9.89 -11.60 1.43
C PHE A 80 -9.59 -12.52 2.62
N GLY A 81 -8.47 -13.26 2.58
CA GLY A 81 -8.03 -14.13 3.66
C GLY A 81 -7.78 -13.35 4.95
N TRP A 82 -7.11 -12.19 4.86
CA TRP A 82 -6.91 -11.31 6.00
C TRP A 82 -8.24 -10.80 6.58
N LEU A 83 -9.17 -10.37 5.72
CA LEU A 83 -10.49 -9.89 6.15
C LEU A 83 -11.34 -10.96 6.86
N GLN A 84 -11.07 -12.26 6.66
CA GLN A 84 -11.76 -13.33 7.39
C GLN A 84 -11.28 -13.50 8.83
N VAL A 85 -10.07 -13.04 9.15
CA VAL A 85 -9.45 -13.26 10.48
C VAL A 85 -9.25 -11.98 11.28
N VAL A 86 -9.36 -10.82 10.64
CA VAL A 86 -9.25 -9.53 11.31
C VAL A 86 -10.54 -9.20 12.06
N GLU A 87 -10.43 -8.88 13.35
CA GLU A 87 -11.55 -8.32 14.13
C GLU A 87 -11.63 -6.81 13.85
N LEU A 88 -12.79 -6.36 13.35
CA LEU A 88 -13.08 -4.96 13.00
C LEU A 88 -13.89 -4.26 14.09
#